data_AF-A0A496SUX9-F1
#
_entry.id   AF-A0A496SUX9-F1
#
_cell.length_a   1.000
_cell.length_b   1.000
_cell.length_c   1.000
_cell.angle_alpha   90.00
_cell.angle_beta   90.00
_cell.angle_gamma   90.00
#
_symmetry.space_group_name_H-M   'P 1'
#
loop_
_entity.id
_entity.type
_entity.pdbx_description
1 polymer ?
#
loop_
_entity_poly.entity_id
_entity_poly.type
_entity_poly.pdbx_seq_one_letter_code
_entity_poly.pdbx_strand_id
1 'polypeptide(L)'
;KGVYYGTVENAERKFRLVRSTDGRNWETVSEIPSNRFKSTEAGLWVTEDGMMHVVIRAEGSMDMAILARSKPPYKSWNLKGLNYTVHSPVIRPVGDELWVAGRTYGKQLPSSMIPPEPPKEKIEALARLDERLAKPQEWHVALWRLVGDRLESILLLPSRGDNAYPGMVVETGRVLVSYYSQHDVDDGPKPKPGEHASEIYLAEIDLQNL
;
A
#
# COMPACT_ATOMS: atom_id res chain seq x y z
N LYS A 1 -10.70 15.62 -19.48
CA LYS A 1 -10.74 14.77 -18.26
C LYS A 1 -10.58 13.32 -18.69
N GLY A 2 -9.75 12.51 -18.03
CA GLY A 2 -9.53 11.11 -18.34
C GLY A 2 -9.08 10.36 -17.08
N VAL A 3 -9.30 9.05 -17.05
CA VAL A 3 -8.87 8.16 -15.97
C VAL A 3 -7.53 7.57 -16.35
N TYR A 4 -6.60 7.50 -15.39
CA TYR A 4 -5.25 6.98 -15.59
C TYR A 4 -5.02 5.72 -14.75
N TYR A 5 -4.24 4.79 -15.29
CA TYR A 5 -3.83 3.58 -14.57
C TYR A 5 -2.38 3.22 -14.90
N GLY A 6 -1.70 2.58 -13.95
CA GLY A 6 -0.36 2.02 -14.15
C GLY A 6 -0.44 0.53 -14.43
N THR A 7 0.09 0.06 -15.56
CA THR A 7 0.05 -1.36 -15.95
C THR A 7 1.43 -1.90 -16.25
N VAL A 8 1.62 -3.21 -16.04
CA VAL A 8 2.87 -3.92 -16.30
C VAL A 8 2.62 -4.92 -17.42
N GLU A 9 3.33 -4.77 -18.54
CA GLU A 9 3.27 -5.75 -19.62
C GLU A 9 4.30 -6.86 -19.38
N ASN A 10 3.82 -8.08 -19.11
CA ASN A 10 4.62 -9.18 -18.54
C ASN A 10 5.79 -9.66 -19.41
N ALA A 11 5.75 -9.46 -20.73
CA ALA A 11 6.83 -9.88 -21.62
C ALA A 11 8.09 -8.99 -21.48
N GLU A 12 7.91 -7.68 -21.22
CA GLU A 12 9.01 -6.70 -21.15
C GLU A 12 9.18 -6.06 -19.76
N ARG A 13 8.26 -6.32 -18.81
CA ARG A 13 8.20 -5.72 -17.46
C ARG A 13 8.28 -4.18 -17.47
N LYS A 14 7.73 -3.57 -18.51
CA LYS A 14 7.62 -2.12 -18.65
C LYS A 14 6.38 -1.63 -17.92
N PHE A 15 6.59 -0.68 -17.02
CA PHE A 15 5.49 -0.01 -16.33
C PHE A 15 4.98 1.13 -17.21
N ARG A 16 3.72 1.09 -17.63
CA ARG A 16 3.13 2.08 -18.53
C ARG A 16 2.03 2.86 -17.84
N LEU A 17 1.98 4.16 -18.12
CA LEU A 17 0.82 4.98 -17.85
C LEU A 17 -0.17 4.81 -19.02
N VAL A 18 -1.36 4.30 -18.73
CA VAL A 18 -2.46 4.23 -19.69
C VAL A 18 -3.56 5.20 -19.30
N ARG A 19 -4.32 5.67 -20.29
CA ARG A 19 -5.42 6.62 -20.11
C ARG A 19 -6.67 6.13 -20.84
N SER A 20 -7.83 6.39 -20.24
CA SER A 20 -9.12 6.25 -20.89
C SER A 20 -9.99 7.49 -20.70
N THR A 21 -10.93 7.70 -21.60
CA THR A 21 -11.99 8.73 -21.48
C THR A 21 -13.39 8.14 -21.33
N ASP A 22 -13.55 6.83 -21.55
CA ASP A 22 -14.83 6.11 -21.52
C ASP A 22 -14.80 4.86 -20.62
N GLY A 23 -13.65 4.56 -20.01
CA GLY A 23 -13.42 3.37 -19.18
C GLY A 23 -13.28 2.06 -19.96
N ARG A 24 -13.46 2.07 -21.29
CA ARG A 24 -13.46 0.88 -22.16
C ARG A 24 -12.24 0.84 -23.06
N ASN A 25 -11.93 1.95 -23.71
CA ASN A 25 -10.81 2.10 -24.61
C ASN A 25 -9.64 2.75 -23.87
N TRP A 26 -8.47 2.14 -23.95
CA TRP A 26 -7.27 2.58 -23.24
C TRP A 26 -6.13 2.83 -24.23
N GLU A 27 -5.49 3.99 -24.09
CA GLU A 27 -4.30 4.37 -24.86
C GLU A 27 -3.08 4.43 -23.94
N THR A 28 -1.90 4.07 -24.46
CA THR A 28 -0.65 4.28 -23.73
C THR A 28 -0.24 5.75 -23.82
N VAL A 29 -0.08 6.39 -22.67
CA VAL A 29 0.39 7.78 -22.57
C VAL A 29 1.91 7.81 -22.56
N SER A 30 2.55 7.05 -21.70
CA SER A 30 4.00 6.98 -21.60
C SER A 30 4.46 5.71 -20.90
N GLU A 31 5.75 5.43 -21.01
CA GLU A 31 6.44 4.41 -20.22
C GLU A 31 7.13 5.10 -19.03
N ILE A 32 6.97 4.53 -17.83
CA ILE A 32 7.75 4.90 -16.66
C ILE A 32 9.02 4.03 -16.71
N PRO A 33 10.23 4.63 -16.76
CA PRO A 33 11.47 3.87 -16.89
C PRO A 33 11.63 2.83 -15.77
N SER A 34 11.42 1.55 -16.08
CA SER A 34 11.53 0.42 -15.15
C SER A 34 12.86 -0.33 -15.25
N ASN A 35 13.80 0.16 -16.08
CA ASN A 35 15.12 -0.46 -16.23
C ASN A 35 15.94 -0.56 -14.93
N ARG A 36 15.48 0.08 -13.84
CA ARG A 36 16.11 0.07 -12.52
C ARG A 36 15.35 -0.75 -11.46
N PHE A 37 14.14 -1.24 -11.74
CA PHE A 37 13.33 -1.99 -10.78
C PHE A 37 12.28 -2.85 -11.48
N LYS A 38 11.92 -3.99 -10.91
CA LYS A 38 10.72 -4.72 -11.35
C LYS A 38 9.53 -4.14 -10.62
N SER A 39 8.40 -3.98 -11.28
CA SER A 39 7.18 -3.49 -10.64
C SER A 39 6.02 -4.40 -10.99
N THR A 40 5.06 -4.47 -10.08
CA THR A 40 3.81 -5.22 -10.23
C THR A 40 2.59 -4.35 -9.88
N GLU A 41 2.72 -3.41 -8.96
CA GLU A 41 1.60 -2.67 -8.36
C GLU A 41 1.94 -1.19 -8.17
N ALA A 42 0.94 -0.32 -8.30
CA ALA A 42 1.10 1.09 -8.01
C ALA A 42 -0.22 1.75 -7.61
N GLY A 43 -0.10 2.81 -6.81
CA GLY A 43 -1.17 3.74 -6.49
C GLY A 43 -0.83 5.09 -7.09
N LEU A 44 -1.81 5.78 -7.67
CA LEU A 44 -1.60 7.11 -8.23
C LEU A 44 -2.69 8.10 -7.81
N TRP A 45 -2.29 9.37 -7.78
CA TRP A 45 -3.18 10.52 -7.62
C TRP A 45 -2.66 11.71 -8.43
N VAL A 46 -3.55 12.55 -8.92
CA VAL A 46 -3.21 13.81 -9.61
C VAL A 46 -3.65 14.95 -8.70
N THR A 47 -2.70 15.76 -8.24
CA THR A 47 -2.97 16.95 -7.43
C THR A 47 -3.58 18.07 -8.26
N GLU A 48 -4.16 19.08 -7.61
CA GLU A 48 -4.88 20.18 -8.27
C GLU A 48 -3.99 20.98 -9.24
N ASP A 49 -2.69 21.08 -8.95
CA ASP A 49 -1.69 21.70 -9.83
C ASP A 49 -1.36 20.85 -11.08
N GLY A 50 -2.02 19.71 -11.24
CA GLY A 50 -1.85 18.75 -12.33
C GLY A 50 -0.68 17.79 -12.14
N MET A 51 0.06 17.83 -11.03
CA MET A 51 1.16 16.89 -10.82
C MET A 51 0.64 15.49 -10.50
N MET A 52 0.97 14.52 -11.35
CA MET A 52 0.71 13.12 -11.07
C MET A 52 1.78 12.59 -10.11
N HIS A 53 1.33 11.97 -9.04
CA HIS A 53 2.11 11.26 -8.05
C HIS A 53 1.78 9.78 -8.18
N VAL A 54 2.80 8.94 -8.35
CA VAL A 54 2.64 7.49 -8.43
C VAL A 54 3.59 6.87 -7.41
N VAL A 55 3.05 6.08 -6.48
CA VAL A 55 3.83 5.23 -5.58
C VAL A 55 3.83 3.83 -6.17
N ILE A 56 5.02 3.33 -6.49
CA ILE A 56 5.22 2.08 -7.23
C ILE A 56 5.90 1.08 -6.31
N ARG A 57 5.31 -0.12 -6.21
CA ARG A 57 5.98 -1.27 -5.60
C ARG A 57 7.16 -1.67 -6.48
N ALA A 58 8.36 -1.62 -5.93
CA ALA A 58 9.57 -2.07 -6.59
C ALA A 58 10.05 -3.40 -5.98
N GLU A 59 10.37 -4.35 -6.85
CA GLU A 59 11.07 -5.60 -6.52
C GLU A 59 12.50 -5.53 -7.09
N GLY A 60 13.50 -5.80 -6.26
CA GLY A 60 14.93 -5.62 -6.60
C GLY A 60 15.50 -4.27 -6.13
N SER A 61 16.84 -4.18 -6.11
CA SER A 61 17.71 -3.22 -5.39
C SER A 61 17.03 -2.12 -4.55
N MET A 62 17.26 -2.18 -3.24
CA MET A 62 16.67 -1.29 -2.22
C MET A 62 15.15 -1.44 -2.22
N ASP A 63 14.60 -2.48 -1.55
CA ASP A 63 13.17 -2.88 -1.46
C ASP A 63 12.15 -1.77 -1.10
N MET A 64 12.60 -0.52 -1.02
CA MET A 64 11.81 0.68 -0.92
C MET A 64 10.97 0.92 -2.18
N ALA A 65 9.78 1.45 -1.97
CA ALA A 65 8.92 1.88 -3.07
C ALA A 65 9.53 3.07 -3.83
N ILE A 66 9.12 3.23 -5.09
CA ILE A 66 9.52 4.35 -5.94
C ILE A 66 8.39 5.37 -6.00
N LEU A 67 8.73 6.63 -5.75
CA LEU A 67 7.88 7.77 -6.07
C LEU A 67 8.21 8.27 -7.47
N ALA A 68 7.24 8.16 -8.37
CA ALA A 68 7.31 8.73 -9.72
C ALA A 68 6.41 9.97 -9.80
N ARG A 69 6.96 11.07 -10.32
CA ARG A 69 6.23 12.32 -10.53
C ARG A 69 6.32 12.80 -11.96
N SER A 70 5.21 13.33 -12.47
CA SER A 70 5.17 13.96 -13.78
C SER A 70 4.07 15.02 -13.86
N LYS A 71 4.33 16.09 -14.62
CA LYS A 71 3.31 17.08 -15.00
C LYS A 71 2.73 16.73 -16.38
N PRO A 72 1.56 17.26 -16.77
CA PRO A 72 1.04 17.11 -18.11
C PRO A 72 2.09 17.55 -19.15
N PRO A 73 2.24 16.85 -20.28
CA PRO A 73 1.39 15.76 -20.78
C PRO A 73 1.79 14.35 -20.30
N TYR A 74 2.48 14.24 -19.16
CA TYR A 74 2.90 12.98 -18.52
C TYR A 74 3.85 12.12 -19.37
N LYS A 75 4.79 12.76 -20.07
CA LYS A 75 5.75 12.09 -20.97
C LYS A 75 7.14 11.93 -20.38
N SER A 76 7.42 12.56 -19.24
CA SER A 76 8.74 12.54 -18.59
C SER A 76 8.58 12.41 -17.08
N TRP A 77 9.36 11.53 -16.47
CA TRP A 77 9.17 11.12 -15.08
C TRP A 77 10.38 11.43 -14.22
N ASN A 78 10.15 12.06 -13.08
CA ASN A 78 11.13 12.15 -12.01
C ASN A 78 10.93 10.97 -11.06
N LEU A 79 11.96 10.14 -10.88
CA LEU A 79 11.92 8.95 -10.02
C LEU A 79 12.79 9.16 -8.78
N LYS A 80 12.23 8.86 -7.61
CA LYS A 80 12.92 8.88 -6.32
C LYS A 80 12.59 7.62 -5.53
N GLY A 81 13.59 7.01 -4.91
CA GLY A 81 13.34 5.96 -3.92
C GLY A 81 12.81 6.57 -2.63
N LEU A 82 11.74 5.99 -2.10
CA LEU A 82 11.19 6.35 -0.80
C LEU A 82 12.04 5.69 0.32
N ASN A 83 11.70 6.00 1.57
CA ASN A 83 12.34 5.46 2.77
C ASN A 83 11.64 4.22 3.35
N TYR A 84 10.58 3.73 2.70
CA TYR A 84 9.88 2.50 3.09
C TYR A 84 9.59 1.62 1.88
N THR A 85 9.56 0.32 2.12
CA THR A 85 8.85 -0.63 1.28
C THR A 85 7.36 -0.32 1.37
N VAL A 86 6.70 -0.18 0.22
CA VAL A 86 5.25 0.02 0.13
C VAL A 86 4.70 -0.91 -0.94
N HIS A 87 4.16 -2.04 -0.50
CA HIS A 87 3.42 -2.98 -1.33
C HIS A 87 1.94 -2.63 -1.37
N SER A 88 1.27 -2.95 -2.48
CA SER A 88 -0.13 -2.63 -2.71
C SER A 88 -0.49 -1.16 -2.35
N PRO A 89 0.26 -0.17 -2.87
CA PRO A 89 0.10 1.22 -2.45
C PRO A 89 -1.24 1.82 -2.86
N VAL A 90 -1.83 2.60 -1.96
CA VAL A 90 -2.92 3.56 -2.23
C VAL A 90 -2.49 4.95 -1.81
N ILE A 91 -2.86 5.97 -2.59
CA ILE A 91 -2.55 7.37 -2.31
C ILE A 91 -3.82 8.21 -2.46
N ARG A 92 -4.09 9.07 -1.47
CA ARG A 92 -5.25 9.99 -1.46
C ARG A 92 -4.89 11.34 -0.83
N PRO A 93 -5.53 12.43 -1.28
CA PRO A 93 -5.43 13.72 -0.61
C PRO A 93 -6.23 13.69 0.70
N VAL A 94 -5.64 14.20 1.78
CA VAL A 94 -6.28 14.36 3.10
C VAL A 94 -5.99 15.78 3.56
N GLY A 95 -6.97 16.67 3.43
CA GLY A 95 -6.73 18.11 3.54
C GLY A 95 -5.72 18.58 2.48
N ASP A 96 -4.69 19.29 2.91
CA ASP A 96 -3.60 19.78 2.05
C ASP A 96 -2.45 18.76 1.90
N GLU A 97 -2.56 17.59 2.54
CA GLU A 97 -1.54 16.54 2.52
C GLU A 97 -1.87 15.44 1.50
N LEU A 98 -0.85 14.69 1.09
CA LEU A 98 -1.02 13.40 0.42
C LEU A 98 -0.70 12.29 1.40
N TRP A 99 -1.66 11.42 1.65
CA TRP A 99 -1.46 10.23 2.45
C TRP A 99 -1.27 9.01 1.57
N VAL A 100 -0.38 8.13 2.01
CA VAL A 100 -0.08 6.85 1.38
C VAL A 100 -0.41 5.76 2.39
N ALA A 101 -1.06 4.68 1.94
CA ALA A 101 -1.19 3.47 2.73
C ALA A 101 -0.68 2.27 1.92
N GLY A 102 -0.19 1.26 2.60
CA GLY A 102 0.36 0.06 1.96
C GLY A 102 0.92 -0.91 2.99
N ARG A 103 1.46 -2.02 2.50
CA ARG A 103 2.18 -2.99 3.34
C ARG A 103 3.67 -2.69 3.36
N THR A 104 4.27 -2.68 4.55
CA THR A 104 5.68 -2.41 4.78
C THR A 104 6.33 -3.46 5.66
N TYR A 105 7.67 -3.47 5.67
CA TYR A 105 8.45 -4.36 6.53
C TYR A 105 8.71 -3.69 7.88
N GLY A 106 8.33 -4.35 8.97
CA GLY A 106 8.34 -3.83 10.33
C GLY A 106 9.72 -3.33 10.78
N LYS A 107 10.82 -3.92 10.26
CA LYS A 107 12.19 -3.45 10.56
C LYS A 107 12.50 -2.04 10.05
N GLN A 108 11.68 -1.49 9.16
CA GLN A 108 11.81 -0.11 8.65
C GLN A 108 11.03 0.90 9.50
N LEU A 109 10.10 0.43 10.36
CA LEU A 109 9.28 1.29 11.22
C LEU A 109 10.00 1.58 12.54
N PRO A 110 9.68 2.71 13.20
CA PRO A 110 10.09 2.94 14.58
C PRO A 110 9.64 1.79 15.49
N SER A 111 10.55 1.30 16.34
CA SER A 111 10.25 0.18 17.24
C SER A 111 9.06 0.44 18.17
N SER A 112 8.81 1.71 18.52
CA SER A 112 7.66 2.14 19.34
C SER A 112 6.31 1.96 18.64
N MET A 113 6.27 1.81 17.32
CA MET A 113 5.04 1.55 16.57
C MET A 113 4.72 0.06 16.46
N ILE A 114 5.73 -0.81 16.62
CA ILE A 114 5.56 -2.25 16.44
C ILE A 114 4.90 -2.83 17.70
N PRO A 115 3.70 -3.44 17.59
CA PRO A 115 3.07 -4.09 18.72
C PRO A 115 3.89 -5.30 19.18
N PRO A 116 3.87 -5.63 20.48
CA PRO A 116 4.57 -6.80 20.99
C PRO A 116 3.98 -8.09 20.40
N GLU A 117 4.83 -9.10 20.23
CA GLU A 117 4.38 -10.42 19.83
C GLU A 117 3.45 -11.04 20.90
N PRO A 118 2.42 -11.82 20.49
CA PRO A 118 1.61 -12.57 21.42
C PRO A 118 2.44 -13.56 22.27
N PRO A 119 1.94 -13.96 23.46
CA PRO A 119 2.57 -15.03 24.24
C PRO A 119 2.74 -16.31 23.43
N LYS A 120 3.76 -17.11 23.77
CA LYS A 120 4.09 -18.34 23.05
C LYS A 120 2.92 -19.31 22.96
N GLU A 121 2.15 -19.46 24.03
CA GLU A 121 0.98 -20.33 24.10
C GLU A 121 -0.11 -19.89 23.10
N LYS A 122 -0.28 -18.57 22.93
CA LYS A 122 -1.19 -18.00 21.94
C LYS A 122 -0.68 -18.27 20.51
N ILE A 123 0.61 -18.12 20.26
CA ILE A 123 1.20 -18.44 18.95
C ILE A 123 0.99 -19.93 18.61
N GLU A 124 1.22 -20.84 19.55
CA GLU A 124 0.98 -22.27 19.37
C GLU A 124 -0.49 -22.61 19.08
N ALA A 125 -1.43 -21.91 19.72
CA ALA A 125 -2.85 -22.05 19.44
C ALA A 125 -3.21 -21.56 18.02
N LEU A 126 -2.75 -20.37 17.64
CA LEU A 126 -2.97 -19.78 16.32
C LEU A 126 -2.34 -20.63 15.19
N ALA A 127 -1.18 -21.24 15.44
CA ALA A 127 -0.49 -22.12 14.49
C ALA A 127 -1.32 -23.35 14.09
N ARG A 128 -2.28 -23.78 14.93
CA ARG A 128 -3.22 -24.87 14.60
C ARG A 128 -4.29 -24.44 13.60
N LEU A 129 -4.54 -23.15 13.48
CA LEU A 129 -5.52 -22.57 12.57
C LEU A 129 -4.88 -22.25 11.22
N ASP A 130 -3.69 -21.66 11.24
CA ASP A 130 -2.92 -21.32 10.04
C ASP A 130 -1.42 -21.19 10.37
N GLU A 131 -0.56 -21.91 9.64
CA GLU A 131 0.89 -21.91 9.87
C GLU A 131 1.54 -20.52 9.73
N ARG A 132 0.92 -19.61 8.97
CA ARG A 132 1.43 -18.25 8.79
C ARG A 132 1.36 -17.45 10.08
N LEU A 133 0.43 -17.79 10.97
CA LEU A 133 0.26 -17.15 12.28
C LEU A 133 1.30 -17.57 13.30
N ALA A 134 2.03 -18.66 13.03
CA ALA A 134 3.12 -19.15 13.88
C ALA A 134 4.39 -18.28 13.77
N LYS A 135 4.52 -17.53 12.67
CA LYS A 135 5.70 -16.70 12.40
C LYS A 135 5.59 -15.36 13.11
N PRO A 136 6.71 -14.76 13.56
CA PRO A 136 6.70 -13.38 14.02
C PRO A 136 6.10 -12.45 12.96
N GLN A 137 5.37 -11.43 13.39
CA GLN A 137 4.78 -10.49 12.46
C GLN A 137 5.84 -9.54 11.93
N GLU A 138 6.29 -9.78 10.71
CA GLU A 138 7.30 -8.92 10.08
C GLU A 138 6.69 -7.88 9.12
N TRP A 139 5.49 -8.12 8.60
CA TRP A 139 4.87 -7.25 7.59
C TRP A 139 3.62 -6.59 8.15
N HIS A 140 3.47 -5.29 7.96
CA HIS A 140 2.35 -4.55 8.54
C HIS A 140 1.72 -3.63 7.51
N VAL A 141 0.42 -3.38 7.68
CA VAL A 141 -0.28 -2.30 6.98
C VAL A 141 -0.07 -1.00 7.74
N ALA A 142 0.44 0.03 7.06
CA ALA A 142 0.72 1.33 7.66
C ALA A 142 0.20 2.46 6.78
N LEU A 143 0.00 3.63 7.41
CA LEU A 143 -0.29 4.89 6.75
C LEU A 143 0.84 5.88 6.98
N TRP A 144 1.12 6.68 5.96
CA TRP A 144 2.15 7.72 5.98
C TRP A 144 1.66 9.02 5.35
N ARG A 145 2.22 10.15 5.77
CA ARG A 145 2.20 11.41 5.02
C ARG A 145 3.32 11.40 4.00
N LEU A 146 3.05 11.83 2.77
CA LEU A 146 4.08 12.06 1.75
C LEU A 146 4.58 13.51 1.87
N VAL A 147 5.77 13.69 2.45
CA VAL A 147 6.41 14.99 2.67
C VAL A 147 7.64 15.09 1.77
N GLY A 148 7.57 15.95 0.76
CA GLY A 148 8.62 16.06 -0.25
C GLY A 148 8.81 14.75 -1.00
N ASP A 149 9.96 14.09 -0.83
CA ASP A 149 10.29 12.78 -1.41
C ASP A 149 10.40 11.65 -0.38
N ARG A 150 9.81 11.85 0.82
CA ARG A 150 9.84 10.88 1.92
C ARG A 150 8.44 10.63 2.48
N LEU A 151 8.30 9.50 3.16
CA LEU A 151 7.12 9.14 3.93
C LEU A 151 7.40 9.35 5.41
N GLU A 152 6.43 9.95 6.10
CA GLU A 152 6.41 10.11 7.56
C GLU A 152 5.27 9.27 8.13
N SER A 153 5.59 8.34 9.04
CA SER A 153 4.60 7.42 9.60
C SER A 153 3.51 8.15 10.38
N ILE A 154 2.25 7.79 10.13
CA ILE A 154 1.09 8.27 10.88
C ILE A 154 0.69 7.20 11.88
N LEU A 155 0.31 6.03 11.37
CA LEU A 155 -0.22 4.94 12.18
C LEU A 155 0.07 3.57 11.56
N LEU A 156 0.08 2.57 12.43
CA LEU A 156 0.18 1.16 12.07
C LEU A 156 -1.18 0.51 12.32
N LEU A 157 -1.71 -0.23 11.35
CA LEU A 157 -2.96 -0.95 11.51
C LEU A 157 -2.71 -2.35 12.08
N PRO A 158 -3.66 -2.89 12.89
CA PRO A 158 -3.59 -4.26 13.37
C PRO A 158 -3.30 -5.23 12.23
N SER A 159 -2.24 -6.03 12.38
CA SER A 159 -1.71 -6.89 11.32
C SER A 159 -1.21 -8.20 11.90
N ARG A 160 -1.62 -9.33 11.31
CA ARG A 160 -1.04 -10.65 11.59
C ARG A 160 -1.10 -11.53 10.34
N GLY A 161 -0.19 -12.48 10.23
CA GLY A 161 -0.10 -13.41 9.11
C GLY A 161 0.01 -12.67 7.78
N ASP A 162 -0.74 -13.13 6.79
CA ASP A 162 -0.91 -12.42 5.54
C ASP A 162 -1.90 -11.25 5.70
N ASN A 163 -1.41 -10.06 5.38
CA ASN A 163 -2.15 -8.80 5.42
C ASN A 163 -1.65 -7.93 4.27
N ALA A 164 -2.47 -7.04 3.69
CA ALA A 164 -2.07 -6.05 2.66
C ALA A 164 -3.32 -5.35 2.05
N TYR A 165 -3.11 -4.77 0.85
CA TYR A 165 -4.09 -4.20 -0.08
C TYR A 165 -5.05 -3.21 0.59
N PRO A 166 -4.53 -2.16 1.24
CA PRO A 166 -5.38 -1.14 1.76
C PRO A 166 -6.13 -0.41 0.64
N GLY A 167 -7.44 -0.25 0.80
CA GLY A 167 -8.26 0.73 0.10
C GLY A 167 -8.46 1.93 1.01
N MET A 168 -8.45 3.15 0.46
CA MET A 168 -8.60 4.37 1.25
C MET A 168 -9.66 5.30 0.65
N VAL A 169 -10.59 5.71 1.50
CA VAL A 169 -11.65 6.70 1.22
C VAL A 169 -11.53 7.83 2.24
N VAL A 170 -11.57 9.07 1.75
CA VAL A 170 -11.44 10.27 2.57
C VAL A 170 -12.79 10.97 2.59
N GLU A 171 -13.32 11.20 3.79
CA GLU A 171 -14.59 11.87 4.04
C GLU A 171 -14.38 13.11 4.91
N THR A 172 -15.43 13.92 5.10
CA THR A 172 -15.34 15.08 5.99
C THR A 172 -15.08 14.62 7.43
N GLY A 173 -13.91 14.98 7.96
CA GLY A 173 -13.52 14.70 9.35
C GLY A 173 -12.95 13.31 9.61
N ARG A 174 -12.89 12.41 8.62
CA ARG A 174 -12.36 11.06 8.83
C ARG A 174 -11.76 10.42 7.57
N VAL A 175 -10.92 9.42 7.79
CA VAL A 175 -10.38 8.54 6.75
C VAL A 175 -10.81 7.12 7.05
N LEU A 176 -11.40 6.45 6.05
CA LEU A 176 -11.77 5.05 6.11
C LEU A 176 -10.75 4.22 5.33
N VAL A 177 -10.19 3.20 5.97
CA VAL A 177 -9.22 2.30 5.35
C VAL A 177 -9.68 0.86 5.46
N SER A 178 -10.04 0.26 4.32
CA SER A 178 -10.25 -1.18 4.25
C SER A 178 -8.93 -1.88 4.00
N TYR A 179 -8.71 -3.06 4.57
CA TYR A 179 -7.52 -3.88 4.31
C TYR A 179 -7.79 -5.32 4.74
N TYR A 180 -7.05 -6.29 4.17
CA TYR A 180 -7.16 -7.66 4.67
C TYR A 180 -6.08 -7.98 5.70
N SER A 181 -6.39 -8.87 6.63
CA SER A 181 -5.46 -9.34 7.65
C SER A 181 -5.88 -10.66 8.27
N GLN A 182 -5.05 -11.24 9.13
CA GLN A 182 -5.37 -12.39 9.96
C GLN A 182 -5.17 -12.08 11.45
N HIS A 183 -5.34 -10.81 11.88
CA HIS A 183 -5.05 -10.41 13.26
C HIS A 183 -6.15 -10.78 14.26
N ASP A 184 -7.37 -10.99 13.79
CA ASP A 184 -8.54 -11.24 14.66
C ASP A 184 -9.03 -12.70 14.60
N VAL A 185 -8.13 -13.63 14.29
CA VAL A 185 -8.48 -15.04 14.02
C VAL A 185 -9.12 -15.75 15.23
N ASP A 186 -8.91 -15.22 16.45
CA ASP A 186 -9.56 -15.76 17.66
C ASP A 186 -11.06 -15.46 17.72
N ASP A 187 -11.47 -14.28 17.23
CA ASP A 187 -12.85 -13.77 17.28
C ASP A 187 -13.59 -13.94 15.94
N GLY A 188 -12.85 -14.21 14.86
CA GLY A 188 -13.39 -14.48 13.52
C GLY A 188 -13.98 -15.89 13.34
N PRO A 189 -14.67 -16.14 12.21
CA PRO A 189 -15.17 -17.46 11.85
C PRO A 189 -14.02 -18.47 11.73
N LYS A 190 -14.24 -19.68 12.23
CA LYS A 190 -13.25 -20.76 12.10
C LYS A 190 -13.10 -21.14 10.62
N PRO A 191 -11.89 -21.10 10.04
CA PRO A 191 -11.66 -21.51 8.66
C PRO A 191 -11.97 -23.00 8.50
N LYS A 192 -12.54 -23.39 7.36
CA LYS A 192 -12.67 -24.82 7.00
C LYS A 192 -11.31 -25.40 6.61
N PRO A 193 -11.16 -26.73 6.57
CA PRO A 193 -9.92 -27.35 6.07
C PRO A 193 -9.55 -26.83 4.67
N GLY A 194 -8.36 -26.23 4.55
CA GLY A 194 -7.87 -25.64 3.29
C GLY A 194 -8.27 -24.18 3.06
N GLU A 195 -9.10 -23.58 3.91
CA GLU A 195 -9.39 -22.14 3.89
C GLU A 195 -8.34 -21.37 4.71
N HIS A 196 -8.11 -20.12 4.32
CA HIS A 196 -7.22 -19.18 5.00
C HIS A 196 -8.02 -18.24 5.89
N ALA A 197 -7.57 -18.00 7.11
CA ALA A 197 -8.25 -17.15 8.08
C ALA A 197 -8.07 -15.64 7.81
N SER A 198 -8.02 -15.22 6.53
CA SER A 198 -7.87 -13.82 6.15
C SER A 198 -9.24 -13.16 5.99
N GLU A 199 -9.45 -12.06 6.69
CA GLU A 199 -10.69 -11.28 6.64
C GLU A 199 -10.43 -9.85 6.15
N ILE A 200 -11.49 -9.14 5.75
CA ILE A 200 -11.44 -7.72 5.41
C ILE A 200 -11.88 -6.91 6.61
N TYR A 201 -11.01 -6.01 7.05
CA TYR A 201 -11.26 -5.08 8.15
C TYR A 201 -11.47 -3.67 7.60
N LEU A 202 -12.14 -2.83 8.39
CA LEU A 202 -12.30 -1.40 8.15
C LEU A 202 -11.78 -0.64 9.37
N ALA A 203 -10.73 0.16 9.17
CA ALA A 203 -10.27 1.12 10.17
C ALA A 203 -10.91 2.48 9.89
N GLU A 204 -11.48 3.10 10.92
CA GLU A 204 -11.95 4.48 10.90
C GLU A 204 -10.95 5.35 11.68
N ILE A 205 -10.41 6.37 11.01
CA ILE A 205 -9.43 7.27 11.55
C ILE A 205 -10.06 8.66 11.63
N ASP A 206 -10.32 9.12 12.84
CA ASP A 206 -10.84 10.47 13.10
C ASP A 206 -9.71 11.51 12.96
N LEU A 207 -9.89 12.46 12.04
CA LEU A 207 -8.90 13.50 11.76
C LEU A 207 -8.80 14.56 12.86
N GLN A 208 -9.76 14.62 13.79
CA GLN A 208 -9.71 15.56 14.92
C GLN A 208 -8.80 15.06 16.06
N ASN A 209 -8.48 13.76 16.06
CA ASN A 209 -7.75 13.08 17.13
C ASN A 209 -6.33 12.65 16.71
N LEU A 210 -5.81 13.20 15.62
CA LEU A 210 -4.56 12.83 14.96
C LEU A 210 -3.44 13.86 15.10
#